data_AF-A0A8S0G213-F1
#
_entry.id   AF-A0A8S0G213-F1
#
_cell.length_a   1.000
_cell.length_b   1.000
_cell.length_c   1.000
_cell.angle_alpha   90.00
_cell.angle_beta   90.00
_cell.angle_gamma   90.00
#
_symmetry.space_group_name_H-M   'P 1'
#
loop_
_entity.id
_entity.type
_entity.pdbx_description
1 polymer ?
#
loop_
_entity_poly.entity_id
_entity_poly.type
_entity_poly.pdbx_seq_one_letter_code
_entity_poly.pdbx_strand_id
1 'polypeptide(L)'
;MKAGNTGLVTVLAGQMPADYQTIASAIISLANNPNTVLTFARTTGATDFTRQMAAVAFASVARQDAENARLMIPSLAQAQQLNEDQIQELRDIVAWRLMGNDVTDEQAKWRDDAIMRSQSTSLSAIERRVRMALGTGDRRGLNTWLARLPMEAKEKDEWRYWQADLLLERGREAEAKEILHQLMQQRGFYPMVAAQRIGEEYELKIDKAPQNVDSALTQGPEMARVRELMYWNLDNTARSEWANLVKSKSKTEQAQLARYAFNNQWWDLSVQATIAGKLWDHLEERFPLELSLLTTIFSNATPVVRRSRKAMRWRLLVRRVPGIRK
;
A
#
# COMPACT_ATOMS: atom_id res chain seq x y z
N MET A 1 -15.90 0.01 18.46
CA MET A 1 -14.49 -0.31 18.82
C MET A 1 -13.59 -0.44 17.59
N LYS A 2 -13.83 -1.36 16.64
CA LYS A 2 -12.95 -1.56 15.45
C LYS A 2 -12.67 -0.27 14.64
N ALA A 3 -13.69 0.56 14.40
CA ALA A 3 -13.55 1.85 13.72
C ALA A 3 -12.91 2.97 14.57
N GLY A 4 -12.40 2.66 15.77
CA GLY A 4 -11.80 3.64 16.68
C GLY A 4 -12.78 4.63 17.34
N ASN A 5 -14.09 4.54 17.06
CA ASN A 5 -15.10 5.43 17.64
C ASN A 5 -15.47 5.00 19.08
N THR A 6 -14.63 5.37 20.04
CA THR A 6 -14.82 5.07 21.48
C THR A 6 -15.97 5.87 22.10
N GLY A 7 -16.25 7.08 21.60
CA GLY A 7 -17.40 7.88 22.02
C GLY A 7 -18.73 7.18 21.74
N LEU A 8 -18.93 6.68 20.52
CA LEU A 8 -20.13 5.92 20.16
C LEU A 8 -20.25 4.62 20.99
N VAL A 9 -19.14 3.93 21.25
CA VAL A 9 -19.15 2.72 22.09
C VAL A 9 -19.63 3.05 23.50
N THR A 10 -19.19 4.17 24.06
CA THR A 10 -19.60 4.61 25.39
C THR A 10 -21.09 4.95 25.43
N VAL A 11 -21.60 5.68 24.42
CA VAL A 11 -23.03 6.01 24.31
C VAL A 11 -23.89 4.75 24.21
N LEU A 12 -23.53 3.81 23.32
CA LEU A 12 -24.29 2.58 23.13
C LEU A 12 -24.20 1.64 24.33
N ALA A 13 -23.05 1.56 25.00
CA ALA A 13 -22.91 0.77 26.23
C ALA A 13 -23.81 1.30 27.34
N GLY A 14 -24.01 2.63 27.44
CA GLY A 14 -24.96 3.24 28.37
C GLY A 14 -26.43 2.95 28.07
N GLN A 15 -26.74 2.49 26.86
CA GLN A 15 -28.08 2.17 26.38
C GLN A 15 -28.27 0.66 26.11
N MET A 16 -27.41 -0.19 26.67
CA MET A 16 -27.47 -1.63 26.41
C MET A 16 -28.77 -2.25 26.96
N PRO A 17 -29.34 -3.26 26.26
CA PRO A 17 -30.44 -4.05 26.78
C PRO A 17 -30.09 -4.72 28.12
N ALA A 18 -31.11 -5.04 28.92
CA ALA A 18 -30.95 -5.63 30.26
C ALA A 18 -30.03 -6.87 30.27
N ASP A 19 -30.07 -7.67 29.20
CA ASP A 19 -29.26 -8.88 29.03
C ASP A 19 -27.74 -8.64 29.04
N TYR A 20 -27.29 -7.43 28.67
CA TYR A 20 -25.86 -7.05 28.59
C TYR A 20 -25.47 -5.95 29.58
N GLN A 21 -26.40 -5.51 30.44
CA GLN A 21 -26.17 -4.41 31.35
C GLN A 21 -25.05 -4.69 32.36
N THR A 22 -24.82 -5.97 32.68
CA THR A 22 -23.76 -6.42 33.60
C THR A 22 -22.34 -6.19 33.06
N ILE A 23 -22.16 -6.06 31.74
CA ILE A 23 -20.87 -5.80 31.10
C ILE A 23 -20.71 -4.36 30.57
N ALA A 24 -21.77 -3.55 30.63
CA ALA A 24 -21.78 -2.17 30.10
C ALA A 24 -20.68 -1.29 30.72
N SER A 25 -20.53 -1.31 32.05
CA SER A 25 -19.49 -0.55 32.76
C SER A 25 -18.07 -0.99 32.38
N ALA A 26 -17.88 -2.29 32.16
CA ALA A 26 -16.61 -2.87 31.73
C ALA A 26 -16.28 -2.44 30.29
N ILE A 27 -17.26 -2.38 29.40
CA ILE A 27 -17.11 -1.88 28.02
C ILE A 27 -16.73 -0.40 27.99
N ILE A 28 -17.39 0.43 28.81
CA ILE A 28 -17.07 1.86 28.92
C ILE A 28 -15.63 2.05 29.41
N SER A 29 -15.24 1.30 30.45
CA SER A 29 -13.88 1.34 30.99
C SER A 29 -12.84 0.93 29.95
N LEU A 30 -13.14 -0.12 29.18
CA LEU A 30 -12.29 -0.61 28.09
C LEU A 30 -12.14 0.40 26.94
N ALA A 31 -13.23 1.09 26.60
CA ALA A 31 -13.23 2.13 25.56
C ALA A 31 -12.43 3.37 25.98
N ASN A 32 -12.49 3.75 27.26
CA ASN A 32 -11.77 4.90 27.80
C ASN A 32 -10.29 4.60 28.02
N ASN A 33 -9.95 3.40 28.49
CA ASN A 33 -8.57 3.00 28.74
C ASN A 33 -8.34 1.54 28.28
N PRO A 34 -7.66 1.32 27.15
CA PRO A 34 -7.42 -0.03 26.64
C PRO A 34 -6.52 -0.88 27.57
N ASN A 35 -5.74 -0.26 28.46
CA ASN A 35 -4.91 -0.98 29.44
C ASN A 35 -5.75 -1.76 30.48
N THR A 36 -7.07 -1.51 30.55
CA THR A 36 -8.00 -2.29 31.38
C THR A 36 -8.40 -3.63 30.75
N VAL A 37 -7.88 -3.97 29.56
CA VAL A 37 -8.24 -5.18 28.80
C VAL A 37 -8.08 -6.48 29.58
N LEU A 38 -7.05 -6.62 30.40
CA LEU A 38 -6.86 -7.84 31.19
C LEU A 38 -7.90 -7.94 32.32
N THR A 39 -8.26 -6.83 32.95
CA THR A 39 -9.34 -6.78 33.94
C THR A 39 -10.67 -7.14 33.28
N PHE A 40 -11.00 -6.50 32.16
CA PHE A 40 -12.18 -6.80 31.35
C PHE A 40 -12.28 -8.29 31.00
N ALA A 41 -11.18 -8.87 30.52
CA ALA A 41 -11.09 -10.28 30.17
C ALA A 41 -11.29 -11.24 31.35
N ARG A 42 -11.00 -10.82 32.59
CA ARG A 42 -11.18 -11.64 33.80
C ARG A 42 -12.57 -11.48 34.43
N THR A 43 -13.19 -10.31 34.30
CA THR A 43 -14.47 -9.98 34.96
C THR A 43 -15.69 -10.24 34.07
N THR A 44 -15.50 -10.41 32.77
CA THR A 44 -16.58 -10.72 31.82
C THR A 44 -16.51 -12.17 31.36
N GLY A 45 -17.66 -12.82 31.18
CA GLY A 45 -17.73 -14.18 30.67
C GLY A 45 -17.16 -14.28 29.24
N ALA A 46 -16.40 -15.34 28.96
CA ALA A 46 -15.77 -15.53 27.67
C ALA A 46 -16.79 -15.86 26.57
N THR A 47 -17.03 -14.90 25.68
CA THR A 47 -17.92 -15.01 24.52
C THR A 47 -17.21 -14.48 23.29
N ASP A 48 -17.71 -14.78 22.09
CA ASP A 48 -17.13 -14.22 20.86
C ASP A 48 -17.18 -12.69 20.85
N PHE A 49 -18.20 -12.10 21.48
CA PHE A 49 -18.30 -10.65 21.65
C PHE A 49 -17.18 -10.09 22.54
N THR A 50 -16.99 -10.63 23.75
CA THR A 50 -15.96 -10.14 24.68
C THR A 50 -14.55 -10.39 24.15
N ARG A 51 -14.31 -11.51 23.47
CA ARG A 51 -13.04 -11.83 22.81
C ARG A 51 -12.68 -10.80 21.74
N GLN A 52 -13.63 -10.46 20.86
CA GLN A 52 -13.42 -9.43 19.84
C GLN A 52 -13.17 -8.04 20.44
N MET A 53 -13.91 -7.69 21.50
CA MET A 53 -13.70 -6.42 22.21
C MET A 53 -12.31 -6.35 22.86
N ALA A 54 -11.88 -7.44 23.49
CA ALA A 54 -10.56 -7.57 24.09
C ALA A 54 -9.45 -7.49 23.03
N ALA A 55 -9.59 -8.16 21.88
CA ALA A 55 -8.62 -8.09 20.79
C ALA A 55 -8.42 -6.66 20.25
N VAL A 56 -9.50 -5.88 20.11
CA VAL A 56 -9.41 -4.48 19.66
C VAL A 56 -8.73 -3.58 20.70
N ALA A 57 -9.07 -3.76 21.99
CA ALA A 57 -8.41 -3.03 23.07
C ALA A 57 -6.93 -3.42 23.18
N PHE A 58 -6.61 -4.71 23.06
CA PHE A 58 -5.26 -5.24 23.03
C PHE A 58 -4.43 -4.65 21.88
N ALA A 59 -5.01 -4.48 20.68
CA ALA A 59 -4.33 -3.79 19.57
C ALA A 59 -3.98 -2.33 19.89
N SER A 60 -4.78 -1.68 20.73
CA SER A 60 -4.51 -0.33 21.23
C SER A 60 -3.40 -0.34 22.30
N VAL A 61 -3.40 -1.33 23.20
CA VAL A 61 -2.29 -1.55 24.15
C VAL A 61 -0.98 -1.78 23.41
N ALA A 62 -0.95 -2.70 22.44
CA ALA A 62 0.23 -3.00 21.64
C ALA A 62 0.76 -1.78 20.87
N ARG A 63 -0.12 -0.83 20.51
CA ARG A 63 0.29 0.44 19.89
C ARG A 63 1.01 1.36 20.85
N GLN A 64 0.65 1.34 22.13
CA GLN A 64 1.24 2.17 23.18
C GLN A 64 2.54 1.54 23.70
N ASP A 65 2.50 0.24 23.97
CA ASP A 65 3.61 -0.54 24.49
C ASP A 65 3.55 -1.97 23.95
N ALA A 66 4.45 -2.26 23.00
CA ALA A 66 4.52 -3.56 22.36
C ALA A 66 5.00 -4.66 23.31
N GLU A 67 5.87 -4.33 24.27
CA GLU A 67 6.44 -5.32 25.19
C GLU A 67 5.43 -5.72 26.26
N ASN A 68 4.72 -4.74 26.83
CA ASN A 68 3.61 -5.02 27.74
C ASN A 68 2.55 -5.91 27.05
N ALA A 69 2.17 -5.59 25.82
CA ALA A 69 1.25 -6.41 25.06
C ALA A 69 1.78 -7.83 24.81
N ARG A 70 3.06 -7.99 24.44
CA ARG A 70 3.71 -9.30 24.24
C ARG A 70 3.59 -10.17 25.49
N LEU A 71 3.91 -9.61 26.66
CA LEU A 71 3.88 -10.30 27.95
C LEU A 71 2.44 -10.59 28.43
N MET A 72 1.46 -9.84 27.94
CA MET A 72 0.04 -10.00 28.32
C MET A 72 -0.65 -11.17 27.60
N ILE A 73 -0.16 -11.61 26.44
CA ILE A 73 -0.81 -12.65 25.62
C ILE A 73 -1.17 -13.91 26.42
N PRO A 74 -0.28 -14.54 27.21
CA PRO A 74 -0.62 -15.76 27.95
C PRO A 74 -1.75 -15.55 28.95
N SER A 75 -1.76 -14.41 29.65
CA SER A 75 -2.80 -14.07 30.62
C SER A 75 -4.15 -13.82 29.95
N LEU A 76 -4.15 -13.17 28.78
CA LEU A 76 -5.36 -12.90 28.03
C LEU A 76 -5.95 -14.18 27.40
N ALA A 77 -5.07 -15.05 26.88
CA ALA A 77 -5.44 -16.36 26.35
C ALA A 77 -6.11 -17.24 27.42
N GLN A 78 -5.55 -17.28 28.62
CA GLN A 78 -6.12 -18.02 29.75
C GLN A 78 -7.47 -17.45 30.22
N ALA A 79 -7.57 -16.12 30.34
CA ALA A 79 -8.76 -15.46 30.89
C ALA A 79 -10.01 -15.63 30.00
N GLN A 80 -9.84 -15.63 28.67
CA GLN A 80 -10.94 -15.73 27.70
C GLN A 80 -11.02 -17.10 26.98
N GLN A 81 -10.21 -18.07 27.43
CA GLN A 81 -10.09 -19.41 26.84
C GLN A 81 -9.96 -19.33 25.31
N LEU A 82 -8.99 -18.54 24.86
CA LEU A 82 -8.79 -18.28 23.43
C LEU A 82 -8.32 -19.55 22.71
N ASN A 83 -8.79 -19.74 21.48
CA ASN A 83 -8.28 -20.79 20.60
C ASN A 83 -6.96 -20.35 19.92
N GLU A 84 -6.31 -21.28 19.20
CA GLU A 84 -5.01 -21.01 18.54
C GLU A 84 -5.09 -19.86 17.53
N ASP A 85 -6.17 -19.76 16.76
CA ASP A 85 -6.35 -18.67 15.78
C ASP A 85 -6.45 -17.30 16.46
N GLN A 86 -7.20 -17.21 17.56
CA GLN A 86 -7.33 -16.00 18.37
C GLN A 86 -6.00 -15.62 19.04
N ILE A 87 -5.24 -16.60 19.53
CA ILE A 87 -3.90 -16.35 20.07
C ILE A 87 -2.97 -15.85 18.96
N GLN A 88 -3.05 -16.43 17.76
CA GLN A 88 -2.25 -16.00 16.62
C GLN A 88 -2.61 -14.58 16.16
N GLU A 89 -3.89 -14.18 16.21
CA GLU A 89 -4.31 -12.80 15.95
C GLU A 89 -3.62 -11.81 16.92
N LEU A 90 -3.56 -12.14 18.21
CA LEU A 90 -2.85 -11.31 19.19
C LEU A 90 -1.34 -11.26 18.93
N ARG A 91 -0.74 -12.39 18.52
CA ARG A 91 0.67 -12.44 18.14
C ARG A 91 0.96 -11.54 16.94
N ASP A 92 0.11 -11.60 15.91
CA ASP A 92 0.25 -10.79 14.69
C ASP A 92 0.15 -9.29 14.99
N ILE A 93 -0.76 -8.90 15.89
CA ILE A 93 -0.90 -7.52 16.38
C ILE A 93 0.41 -7.02 17.01
N VAL A 94 1.04 -7.80 17.88
CA VAL A 94 2.30 -7.42 18.53
C VAL A 94 3.45 -7.47 17.54
N ALA A 95 3.53 -8.49 16.70
CA ALA A 95 4.57 -8.62 15.67
C ALA A 95 4.59 -7.41 14.73
N TRP A 96 3.42 -6.86 14.38
CA TRP A 96 3.30 -5.64 13.59
C TRP A 96 3.94 -4.42 14.25
N ARG A 97 3.95 -4.37 15.59
CA ARG A 97 4.54 -3.28 16.38
C ARG A 97 6.04 -3.42 16.53
N LEU A 98 6.56 -4.65 16.48
CA LEU A 98 7.99 -4.95 16.57
C LEU A 98 8.72 -4.83 15.21
N MET A 99 8.27 -3.93 14.33
CA MET A 99 8.88 -3.67 13.01
C MET A 99 9.82 -2.44 13.01
N GLY A 100 10.08 -1.86 14.19
CA GLY A 100 10.98 -0.72 14.38
C GLY A 100 12.46 -1.08 14.45
N ASN A 101 13.31 -0.05 14.56
CA ASN A 101 14.78 -0.20 14.65
C ASN A 101 15.27 -0.36 16.09
N ASP A 102 14.41 -0.13 17.07
CA ASP A 102 14.63 -0.14 18.52
C ASP A 102 14.36 -1.51 19.17
N VAL A 103 14.09 -2.53 18.35
CA VAL A 103 13.70 -3.87 18.77
C VAL A 103 14.93 -4.66 19.24
N THR A 104 14.84 -5.27 20.41
CA THR A 104 15.90 -6.14 20.96
C THR A 104 15.98 -7.49 20.23
N ASP A 105 17.08 -8.21 20.39
CA ASP A 105 17.25 -9.55 19.79
C ASP A 105 16.19 -10.56 20.26
N GLU A 106 15.78 -10.50 21.54
CA GLU A 106 14.72 -11.35 22.08
C GLU A 106 13.38 -11.05 21.39
N GLN A 107 13.03 -9.77 21.29
CA GLN A 107 11.79 -9.33 20.65
C GLN A 107 11.79 -9.64 19.14
N ALA A 108 12.93 -9.49 18.46
CA ALA A 108 13.08 -9.83 17.06
C ALA A 108 12.88 -11.33 16.82
N LYS A 109 13.45 -12.19 17.68
CA LYS A 109 13.25 -13.64 17.63
C LYS A 109 11.79 -14.02 17.88
N TRP A 110 11.17 -13.39 18.88
CA TRP A 110 9.75 -13.61 19.20
C TRP A 110 8.84 -13.18 18.03
N ARG A 111 9.09 -12.02 17.44
CA ARG A 111 8.37 -11.51 16.26
C ARG A 111 8.48 -12.46 15.09
N ASP A 112 9.70 -12.89 14.78
CA ASP A 112 9.94 -13.76 13.63
C ASP A 112 9.27 -15.14 13.83
N ASP A 113 9.27 -15.70 15.05
CA ASP A 113 8.48 -16.90 15.39
C ASP A 113 6.97 -16.68 15.24
N ALA A 114 6.45 -15.54 15.71
CA ALA A 114 5.05 -15.17 15.55
C ALA A 114 4.64 -15.09 14.07
N ILE A 115 5.43 -14.41 13.22
CA ILE A 115 5.15 -14.29 11.78
C ILE A 115 5.27 -15.64 11.07
N MET A 116 6.22 -16.51 11.48
CA MET A 116 6.38 -17.83 10.87
C MET A 116 5.19 -18.75 11.10
N ARG A 117 4.53 -18.62 12.26
CA ARG A 117 3.31 -19.36 12.62
C ARG A 117 2.04 -18.75 12.08
N SER A 118 2.07 -17.47 11.71
CA SER A 118 0.93 -16.82 11.07
C SER A 118 0.59 -17.57 9.79
N GLN A 119 -0.68 -17.99 9.68
CA GLN A 119 -1.22 -18.53 8.44
C GLN A 119 -1.26 -17.43 7.37
N SER A 120 -1.60 -17.79 6.12
CA SER A 120 -1.71 -16.89 4.96
C SER A 120 -2.55 -15.61 5.18
N THR A 121 -3.26 -15.51 6.31
CA THR A 121 -4.10 -14.40 6.76
C THR A 121 -3.34 -13.10 7.04
N SER A 122 -2.01 -13.13 7.27
CA SER A 122 -1.22 -11.91 7.46
C SER A 122 -0.22 -11.65 6.33
N LEU A 123 -0.72 -11.66 5.09
CA LEU A 123 0.05 -11.25 3.90
C LEU A 123 0.76 -9.90 4.14
N SER A 124 0.08 -8.94 4.77
CA SER A 124 0.67 -7.64 5.09
C SER A 124 1.88 -7.76 6.03
N ALA A 125 1.86 -8.63 7.04
CA ALA A 125 2.97 -8.81 7.98
C ALA A 125 4.19 -9.47 7.33
N ILE A 126 3.97 -10.51 6.52
CA ILE A 126 5.05 -11.17 5.76
C ILE A 126 5.67 -10.15 4.80
N GLU A 127 4.87 -9.44 4.01
CA GLU A 127 5.37 -8.42 3.11
C GLU A 127 6.12 -7.29 3.85
N ARG A 128 5.62 -6.86 5.02
CA ARG A 128 6.30 -5.86 5.86
C ARG A 128 7.66 -6.38 6.34
N ARG A 129 7.73 -7.67 6.70
CA ARG A 129 8.98 -8.32 7.12
C ARG A 129 9.96 -8.51 5.96
N VAL A 130 9.47 -8.77 4.74
CA VAL A 130 10.28 -8.73 3.51
C VAL A 130 10.84 -7.32 3.28
N ARG A 131 10.00 -6.28 3.38
CA ARG A 131 10.45 -4.87 3.25
C ARG A 131 11.48 -4.49 4.32
N MET A 132 11.38 -5.02 5.53
CA MET A 132 12.39 -4.84 6.56
C MET A 132 13.74 -5.44 6.14
N ALA A 133 13.74 -6.67 5.62
CA ALA A 133 14.96 -7.31 5.12
C ALA A 133 15.59 -6.51 3.96
N LEU A 134 14.77 -5.95 3.07
CA LEU A 134 15.23 -5.04 2.02
C LEU A 134 15.85 -3.76 2.59
N GLY A 135 15.21 -3.15 3.60
CA GLY A 135 15.67 -1.91 4.21
C GLY A 135 17.00 -2.04 4.97
N THR A 136 17.30 -3.22 5.52
CA THR A 136 18.54 -3.51 6.24
C THR A 136 19.62 -4.19 5.40
N GLY A 137 19.32 -4.53 4.14
CA GLY A 137 20.23 -5.31 3.29
C GLY A 137 20.41 -6.76 3.71
N ASP A 138 19.49 -7.31 4.51
CA ASP A 138 19.53 -8.70 4.99
C ASP A 138 19.14 -9.67 3.84
N ARG A 139 20.15 -10.13 3.10
CA ARG A 139 19.96 -11.06 1.97
C ARG A 139 19.41 -12.42 2.39
N ARG A 140 19.82 -12.94 3.56
CA ARG A 140 19.33 -14.22 4.07
C ARG A 140 17.87 -14.10 4.46
N GLY A 141 17.51 -13.05 5.21
CA GLY A 141 16.13 -12.75 5.55
C GLY A 141 15.25 -12.52 4.33
N LEU A 142 15.73 -11.76 3.33
CA LEU A 142 14.98 -11.54 2.09
C LEU A 142 14.58 -12.87 1.45
N ASN A 143 15.54 -13.78 1.26
CA ASN A 143 15.23 -15.10 0.71
C ASN A 143 14.24 -15.90 1.58
N THR A 144 14.42 -15.91 2.90
CA THR A 144 13.54 -16.63 3.82
C THR A 144 12.11 -16.12 3.75
N TRP A 145 11.91 -14.80 3.88
CA TRP A 145 10.58 -14.21 3.97
C TRP A 145 9.87 -14.13 2.62
N LEU A 146 10.60 -13.94 1.52
CA LEU A 146 10.02 -13.97 0.18
C LEU A 146 9.50 -15.37 -0.14
N ALA A 147 10.22 -16.44 0.25
CA ALA A 147 9.75 -17.81 0.10
C ALA A 147 8.44 -18.10 0.86
N ARG A 148 8.18 -17.38 1.96
CA ARG A 148 6.96 -17.51 2.79
C ARG A 148 5.75 -16.76 2.24
N LEU A 149 5.91 -15.89 1.24
CA LEU A 149 4.76 -15.25 0.60
C LEU A 149 3.83 -16.30 -0.04
N PRO A 150 2.50 -16.14 0.07
CA PRO A 150 1.55 -16.98 -0.65
C PRO A 150 1.72 -16.77 -2.17
N MET A 151 1.24 -17.74 -2.97
CA MET A 151 1.49 -17.74 -4.42
C MET A 151 0.91 -16.48 -5.08
N GLU A 152 -0.29 -16.07 -4.69
CA GLU A 152 -0.98 -14.89 -5.21
C GLU A 152 -0.20 -13.60 -4.95
N ALA A 153 0.50 -13.54 -3.82
CA ALA A 153 1.36 -12.40 -3.53
C ALA A 153 2.62 -12.43 -4.38
N LYS A 154 3.25 -13.59 -4.58
CA LYS A 154 4.48 -13.71 -5.37
C LYS A 154 4.32 -13.22 -6.83
N GLU A 155 3.10 -13.18 -7.35
CA GLU A 155 2.80 -12.62 -8.68
C GLU A 155 2.91 -11.09 -8.77
N LYS A 156 2.94 -10.36 -7.64
CA LYS A 156 3.12 -8.90 -7.67
C LYS A 156 4.50 -8.52 -8.20
N ASP A 157 4.55 -7.43 -8.97
CA ASP A 157 5.76 -6.96 -9.64
C ASP A 157 6.95 -6.80 -8.68
N GLU A 158 6.71 -6.24 -7.48
CA GLU A 158 7.76 -6.09 -6.48
C GLU A 158 8.44 -7.41 -6.13
N TRP A 159 7.66 -8.46 -5.90
CA TRP A 159 8.17 -9.74 -5.41
C TRP A 159 8.78 -10.55 -6.54
N ARG A 160 8.26 -10.44 -7.77
CA ARG A 160 8.90 -10.96 -8.98
C ARG A 160 10.28 -10.33 -9.20
N TYR A 161 10.39 -9.01 -9.06
CA TYR A 161 11.67 -8.31 -9.20
C TYR A 161 12.68 -8.76 -8.12
N TRP A 162 12.28 -8.77 -6.84
CA TRP A 162 13.19 -9.16 -5.76
C TRP A 162 13.57 -10.65 -5.80
N GLN A 163 12.69 -11.50 -6.32
CA GLN A 163 13.02 -12.89 -6.63
C GLN A 163 14.10 -12.96 -7.71
N ALA A 164 13.96 -12.21 -8.81
CA ALA A 164 14.98 -12.14 -9.85
C ALA A 164 16.32 -11.60 -9.31
N ASP A 165 16.30 -10.59 -8.44
CA ASP A 165 17.52 -10.06 -7.79
C ASP A 165 18.26 -11.12 -6.95
N LEU A 166 17.53 -11.94 -6.19
CA LEU A 166 18.11 -13.09 -5.47
C LEU A 166 18.69 -14.15 -6.41
N LEU A 167 18.02 -14.40 -7.55
CA LEU A 167 18.47 -15.39 -8.54
C LEU A 167 19.76 -14.95 -9.24
N LEU A 168 19.88 -13.66 -9.58
CA LEU A 168 21.12 -13.08 -10.11
C LEU A 168 22.29 -13.26 -9.15
N GLU A 169 22.10 -13.01 -7.86
CA GLU A 169 23.16 -13.19 -6.85
C GLU A 169 23.60 -14.66 -6.71
N ARG A 170 22.69 -15.61 -6.96
CA ARG A 170 22.97 -17.05 -6.96
C ARG A 170 23.56 -17.58 -8.27
N GLY A 171 23.80 -16.71 -9.25
CA GLY A 171 24.29 -17.10 -10.58
C GLY A 171 23.25 -17.80 -11.47
N ARG A 172 21.95 -17.77 -11.10
CA ARG A 172 20.86 -18.31 -11.92
C ARG A 172 20.38 -17.27 -12.93
N GLU A 173 21.29 -16.85 -13.79
CA GLU A 173 21.10 -15.68 -14.66
C GLU A 173 19.95 -15.85 -15.66
N ALA A 174 19.82 -17.03 -16.29
CA ALA A 174 18.79 -17.29 -17.29
C ALA A 174 17.36 -17.16 -16.71
N GLU A 175 17.12 -17.76 -15.55
CA GLU A 175 15.81 -17.68 -14.87
C GLU A 175 15.50 -16.27 -14.37
N ALA A 176 16.52 -15.57 -13.86
CA ALA A 176 16.34 -14.18 -13.45
C ALA A 176 15.99 -13.26 -14.62
N LYS A 177 16.71 -13.40 -15.75
CA LYS A 177 16.47 -12.61 -16.96
C LYS A 177 15.09 -12.86 -17.55
N GLU A 178 14.61 -14.11 -17.56
CA GLU A 178 13.25 -14.44 -17.98
C GLU A 178 12.20 -13.65 -17.17
N ILE A 179 12.33 -13.65 -15.83
CA ILE A 179 11.41 -12.88 -14.97
C ILE A 179 11.49 -11.37 -15.28
N LEU A 180 12.69 -10.83 -15.47
CA LEU A 180 12.89 -9.41 -15.75
C LEU A 180 12.35 -9.02 -17.13
N HIS A 181 12.54 -9.83 -18.16
CA HIS A 181 11.96 -9.63 -19.49
C HIS A 181 10.43 -9.68 -19.47
N GLN A 182 9.84 -10.62 -18.72
CA GLN A 182 8.38 -10.64 -18.55
C GLN A 182 7.86 -9.41 -17.80
N LEU A 183 8.61 -8.88 -16.83
CA LEU A 183 8.25 -7.62 -16.16
C LEU A 183 8.31 -6.44 -17.13
N MET A 184 9.32 -6.38 -18.00
CA MET A 184 9.48 -5.30 -18.97
C MET A 184 8.31 -5.15 -19.95
N GLN A 185 7.56 -6.23 -20.21
CA GLN A 185 6.36 -6.18 -21.05
C GLN A 185 5.18 -5.46 -20.37
N GLN A 186 5.28 -5.17 -19.07
CA GLN A 186 4.24 -4.51 -18.29
C GLN A 186 4.53 -3.02 -18.11
N ARG A 187 3.54 -2.30 -17.59
CA ARG A 187 3.66 -0.86 -17.27
C ARG A 187 3.74 -0.66 -15.77
N GLY A 188 4.79 0.01 -15.31
CA GLY A 188 4.90 0.42 -13.91
C GLY A 188 6.33 0.73 -13.51
N PHE A 189 6.51 0.89 -12.20
CA PHE A 189 7.82 1.16 -11.60
C PHE A 189 8.78 -0.03 -11.78
N TYR A 190 8.40 -1.23 -11.36
CA TYR A 190 9.26 -2.41 -11.43
C TYR A 190 9.61 -2.87 -12.86
N PRO A 191 8.70 -2.80 -13.86
CA PRO A 191 9.07 -2.97 -15.27
C PRO A 191 10.23 -2.08 -15.74
N MET A 192 10.21 -0.78 -15.37
CA MET A 192 11.30 0.15 -15.68
C MET A 192 12.59 -0.20 -14.92
N VAL A 193 12.48 -0.59 -13.65
CA VAL A 193 13.63 -1.03 -12.84
C VAL A 193 14.23 -2.32 -13.40
N ALA A 194 13.40 -3.23 -13.94
CA ALA A 194 13.84 -4.47 -14.57
C ALA A 194 14.68 -4.20 -15.83
N ALA A 195 14.19 -3.34 -16.73
CA ALA A 195 14.94 -2.90 -17.91
C ALA A 195 16.29 -2.29 -17.52
N GLN A 196 16.28 -1.36 -16.56
CA GLN A 196 17.49 -0.72 -16.05
C GLN A 196 18.48 -1.74 -15.44
N ARG A 197 17.97 -2.78 -14.75
CA ARG A 197 18.79 -3.79 -14.09
C ARG A 197 19.57 -4.65 -15.08
N ILE A 198 18.97 -4.99 -16.22
CA ILE A 198 19.62 -5.80 -17.26
C ILE A 198 20.32 -4.96 -18.34
N GLY A 199 20.17 -3.63 -18.29
CA GLY A 199 20.84 -2.70 -19.21
C GLY A 199 20.14 -2.56 -20.56
N GLU A 200 18.85 -2.87 -20.62
CA GLU A 200 18.03 -2.74 -21.83
C GLU A 200 17.17 -1.46 -21.77
N GLU A 201 16.80 -0.93 -22.94
CA GLU A 201 15.88 0.20 -23.03
C GLU A 201 14.45 -0.25 -22.70
N TYR A 202 13.73 0.54 -21.92
CA TYR A 202 12.34 0.25 -21.59
C TYR A 202 11.41 0.78 -22.68
N GLU A 203 10.67 -0.12 -23.33
CA GLU A 203 9.70 0.24 -24.36
C GLU A 203 8.39 0.76 -23.74
N LEU A 204 8.07 2.03 -23.98
CA LEU A 204 6.81 2.61 -23.56
C LEU A 204 5.69 2.17 -24.52
N LYS A 205 4.74 1.38 -24.01
CA LYS A 205 3.46 1.15 -24.69
C LYS A 205 2.59 2.40 -24.60
N ILE A 206 2.39 3.07 -25.74
CA ILE A 206 1.53 4.26 -25.86
C ILE A 206 0.38 3.92 -26.80
N ASP A 207 -0.78 3.64 -26.22
CA ASP A 207 -2.03 3.50 -26.98
C ASP A 207 -2.55 4.90 -27.33
N LYS A 208 -2.95 5.10 -28.59
CA LYS A 208 -3.47 6.38 -29.07
C LYS A 208 -4.98 6.41 -28.99
N ALA A 209 -5.53 7.51 -28.48
CA ALA A 209 -6.96 7.77 -28.58
C ALA A 209 -7.40 7.94 -30.05
N PRO A 210 -8.67 7.68 -30.38
CA PRO A 210 -9.20 7.94 -31.71
C PRO A 210 -9.00 9.42 -32.10
N GLN A 211 -8.50 9.67 -33.31
CA GLN A 211 -8.28 11.02 -33.83
C GLN A 211 -9.58 11.82 -33.96
N ASN A 212 -10.67 11.14 -34.29
CA ASN A 212 -11.99 11.74 -34.39
C ASN A 212 -12.76 11.51 -33.08
N VAL A 213 -13.01 12.60 -32.37
CA VAL A 213 -13.96 12.64 -31.25
C VAL A 213 -15.36 12.74 -31.84
N ASP A 214 -16.26 11.83 -31.47
CA ASP A 214 -17.64 11.88 -31.92
C ASP A 214 -18.32 13.18 -31.47
N SER A 215 -18.90 13.90 -32.43
CA SER A 215 -19.71 15.09 -32.20
C SER A 215 -20.86 14.84 -31.22
N ALA A 216 -21.48 13.66 -31.22
CA ALA A 216 -22.59 13.34 -30.33
C ALA A 216 -22.17 13.38 -28.84
N LEU A 217 -20.92 13.04 -28.54
CA LEU A 217 -20.37 13.08 -27.18
C LEU A 217 -20.04 14.50 -26.71
N THR A 218 -19.82 15.42 -27.66
CA THR A 218 -19.28 16.77 -27.39
C THR A 218 -20.31 17.88 -27.61
N GLN A 219 -21.45 17.58 -28.22
CA GLN A 219 -22.51 18.55 -28.51
C GLN A 219 -23.71 18.44 -27.55
N GLY A 220 -23.72 17.47 -26.64
CA GLY A 220 -24.78 17.31 -25.65
C GLY A 220 -24.82 18.43 -24.60
N PRO A 221 -25.96 18.60 -23.90
CA PRO A 221 -26.11 19.64 -22.88
C PRO A 221 -25.15 19.47 -21.70
N GLU A 222 -24.74 18.24 -21.39
CA GLU A 222 -23.74 17.97 -20.33
C GLU A 222 -22.38 18.58 -20.68
N MET A 223 -21.93 18.41 -21.94
CA MET A 223 -20.67 19.00 -22.40
C MET A 223 -20.75 20.53 -22.43
N ALA A 224 -21.90 21.08 -22.83
CA ALA A 224 -22.10 22.54 -22.79
C ALA A 224 -21.94 23.08 -21.37
N ARG A 225 -22.50 22.42 -20.35
CA ARG A 225 -22.31 22.80 -18.94
C ARG A 225 -20.85 22.70 -18.53
N VAL A 226 -20.16 21.61 -18.86
CA VAL A 226 -18.72 21.46 -18.56
C VAL A 226 -17.92 22.59 -19.19
N ARG A 227 -18.18 22.96 -20.45
CA ARG A 227 -17.49 24.04 -21.15
C ARG A 227 -17.63 25.37 -20.43
N GLU A 228 -18.84 25.73 -20.00
CA GLU A 228 -19.07 26.96 -19.23
C GLU A 228 -18.37 26.93 -17.88
N LEU A 229 -18.43 25.79 -17.16
CA LEU A 229 -17.77 25.65 -15.87
C LEU A 229 -16.23 25.78 -15.97
N MET A 230 -15.63 25.20 -17.02
CA MET A 230 -14.20 25.35 -17.30
C MET A 230 -13.85 26.79 -17.68
N TYR A 231 -14.71 27.50 -18.44
CA TYR A 231 -14.50 28.91 -18.78
C TYR A 231 -14.43 29.82 -17.53
N TRP A 232 -15.25 29.52 -16.51
CA TRP A 232 -15.27 30.27 -15.25
C TRP A 232 -14.24 29.78 -14.21
N ASN A 233 -13.35 28.85 -14.55
CA ASN A 233 -12.39 28.21 -13.63
C ASN A 233 -13.09 27.58 -12.40
N LEU A 234 -14.24 26.95 -12.62
CA LEU A 234 -14.98 26.21 -11.59
C LEU A 234 -14.64 24.72 -11.66
N ASP A 235 -13.34 24.39 -11.57
CA ASP A 235 -12.80 23.05 -11.84
C ASP A 235 -13.47 21.94 -11.02
N ASN A 236 -13.74 22.18 -9.73
CA ASN A 236 -14.39 21.19 -8.86
C ASN A 236 -15.83 20.86 -9.31
N THR A 237 -16.56 21.87 -9.77
CA THR A 237 -17.93 21.69 -10.28
C THR A 237 -17.88 21.02 -11.66
N ALA A 238 -16.98 21.45 -12.54
CA ALA A 238 -16.74 20.83 -13.84
C ALA A 238 -16.37 19.35 -13.69
N ARG A 239 -15.51 19.02 -12.73
CA ARG A 239 -15.09 17.65 -12.41
C ARG A 239 -16.25 16.73 -12.04
N SER A 240 -17.26 17.28 -11.34
CA SER A 240 -18.45 16.53 -10.94
C SER A 240 -19.38 16.24 -12.13
N GLU A 241 -19.62 17.25 -12.98
CA GLU A 241 -20.38 17.07 -14.24
C GLU A 241 -19.66 16.10 -15.20
N TRP A 242 -18.34 16.27 -15.34
CA TRP A 242 -17.50 15.40 -16.16
C TRP A 242 -17.50 13.95 -15.67
N ALA A 243 -17.46 13.73 -14.35
CA ALA A 243 -17.52 12.39 -13.77
C ALA A 243 -18.79 11.64 -14.21
N ASN A 244 -19.94 12.32 -14.20
CA ASN A 244 -21.21 11.74 -14.61
C ASN A 244 -21.24 11.44 -16.10
N LEU A 245 -20.77 12.39 -16.92
CA LEU A 245 -20.70 12.24 -18.38
C LEU A 245 -19.87 11.01 -18.78
N VAL A 246 -18.67 10.85 -18.20
CA VAL A 246 -17.72 9.79 -18.54
C VAL A 246 -18.12 8.41 -17.99
N LYS A 247 -18.73 8.36 -16.80
CA LYS A 247 -19.04 7.10 -16.09
C LYS A 247 -20.00 6.19 -16.87
N SER A 248 -20.90 6.77 -17.66
CA SER A 248 -21.93 6.05 -18.42
C SER A 248 -21.51 5.61 -19.81
N LYS A 249 -20.26 5.89 -20.22
CA LYS A 249 -19.78 5.72 -21.59
C LYS A 249 -18.91 4.47 -21.74
N SER A 250 -18.84 3.95 -22.96
CA SER A 250 -17.94 2.87 -23.35
C SER A 250 -16.48 3.31 -23.28
N LYS A 251 -15.54 2.35 -23.22
CA LYS A 251 -14.10 2.67 -23.19
C LYS A 251 -13.64 3.52 -24.37
N THR A 252 -14.18 3.28 -25.57
CA THR A 252 -13.86 4.07 -26.77
C THR A 252 -14.31 5.51 -26.63
N GLU A 253 -15.54 5.73 -26.16
CA GLU A 253 -16.09 7.06 -25.91
C GLU A 253 -15.34 7.77 -24.77
N GLN A 254 -14.93 7.04 -23.73
CA GLN A 254 -14.10 7.58 -22.64
C GLN A 254 -12.73 8.03 -23.15
N ALA A 255 -12.12 7.28 -24.09
CA ALA A 255 -10.87 7.68 -24.74
C ALA A 255 -11.05 8.92 -25.61
N GLN A 256 -12.16 9.01 -26.34
CA GLN A 256 -12.53 10.19 -27.12
C GLN A 256 -12.75 11.42 -26.23
N LEU A 257 -13.42 11.27 -25.08
CA LEU A 257 -13.61 12.33 -24.09
C LEU A 257 -12.28 12.74 -23.45
N ALA A 258 -11.39 11.80 -23.14
CA ALA A 258 -10.05 12.09 -22.65
C ALA A 258 -9.25 12.92 -23.67
N ARG A 259 -9.31 12.55 -24.96
CA ARG A 259 -8.66 13.29 -26.04
C ARG A 259 -9.30 14.66 -26.28
N TYR A 260 -10.61 14.76 -26.17
CA TYR A 260 -11.32 16.04 -26.27
C TYR A 260 -10.86 17.01 -25.18
N ALA A 261 -10.84 16.56 -23.92
CA ALA A 261 -10.35 17.36 -22.81
C ALA A 261 -8.87 17.75 -23.00
N PHE A 262 -8.03 16.82 -23.45
CA PHE A 262 -6.63 17.08 -23.77
C PHE A 262 -6.47 18.18 -24.83
N ASN A 263 -7.22 18.07 -25.94
CA ASN A 263 -7.18 19.05 -27.03
C ASN A 263 -7.65 20.45 -26.60
N ASN A 264 -8.55 20.53 -25.60
CA ASN A 264 -9.04 21.79 -25.02
C ASN A 264 -8.18 22.30 -23.85
N GLN A 265 -7.06 21.65 -23.54
CA GLN A 265 -6.19 21.98 -22.40
C GLN A 265 -6.87 21.84 -21.03
N TRP A 266 -7.89 20.99 -20.94
CA TRP A 266 -8.57 20.63 -19.68
C TRP A 266 -7.87 19.40 -19.07
N TRP A 267 -6.64 19.61 -18.60
CA TRP A 267 -5.71 18.54 -18.20
C TRP A 267 -6.30 17.62 -17.13
N ASP A 268 -6.90 18.18 -16.09
CA ASP A 268 -7.55 17.43 -15.01
C ASP A 268 -8.68 16.52 -15.51
N LEU A 269 -9.46 17.01 -16.48
CA LEU A 269 -10.57 16.26 -17.07
C LEU A 269 -10.06 15.15 -18.00
N SER A 270 -8.96 15.40 -18.72
CA SER A 270 -8.28 14.39 -19.53
C SER A 270 -7.80 13.22 -18.66
N VAL A 271 -7.07 13.52 -17.58
CA VAL A 271 -6.60 12.52 -16.62
C VAL A 271 -7.79 11.80 -15.96
N GLN A 272 -8.83 12.52 -15.54
CA GLN A 272 -10.02 11.91 -14.95
C GLN A 272 -10.72 10.92 -15.89
N ALA A 273 -10.81 11.24 -17.19
CA ALA A 273 -11.41 10.36 -18.18
C ALA A 273 -10.60 9.07 -18.37
N THR A 274 -9.27 9.17 -18.41
CA THR A 274 -8.41 7.97 -18.48
C THR A 274 -8.53 7.08 -17.24
N ILE A 275 -8.68 7.67 -16.04
CA ILE A 275 -8.91 6.94 -14.79
C ILE A 275 -10.26 6.21 -14.83
N ALA A 276 -11.32 6.90 -15.24
CA ALA A 276 -12.67 6.32 -15.31
C ALA A 276 -12.73 5.13 -16.29
N GLY A 277 -12.09 5.26 -17.45
CA GLY A 277 -12.05 4.19 -18.45
C GLY A 277 -10.97 3.13 -18.27
N LYS A 278 -10.14 3.25 -17.22
CA LYS A 278 -8.96 2.39 -17.01
C LYS A 278 -8.05 2.37 -18.25
N LEU A 279 -7.89 3.52 -18.90
CA LEU A 279 -7.11 3.71 -20.14
C LEU A 279 -5.63 3.85 -19.81
N TRP A 280 -5.07 2.81 -19.20
CA TRP A 280 -3.81 2.95 -18.50
C TRP A 280 -2.59 3.16 -19.42
N ASP A 281 -2.68 2.73 -20.67
CA ASP A 281 -1.63 2.86 -21.68
C ASP A 281 -1.80 4.11 -22.58
N HIS A 282 -2.83 4.93 -22.34
CA HIS A 282 -3.02 6.23 -23.02
C HIS A 282 -2.14 7.30 -22.35
N LEU A 283 -0.82 7.16 -22.48
CA LEU A 283 0.14 7.93 -21.69
C LEU A 283 0.13 9.44 -21.99
N GLU A 284 -0.20 9.85 -23.22
CA GLU A 284 -0.32 11.28 -23.59
C GLU A 284 -1.40 11.98 -22.77
N GLU A 285 -2.60 11.40 -22.71
CA GLU A 285 -3.75 11.96 -21.97
C GLU A 285 -3.60 11.80 -20.44
N ARG A 286 -2.83 10.80 -19.99
CA ARG A 286 -2.56 10.58 -18.56
C ARG A 286 -1.51 11.50 -17.98
N PHE A 287 -0.56 11.95 -18.81
CA PHE A 287 0.55 12.80 -18.39
C PHE A 287 0.65 14.03 -19.30
N PRO A 288 -0.37 14.90 -19.30
CA PRO A 288 -0.36 16.10 -20.12
C PRO A 288 0.76 17.05 -19.70
N LEU A 289 1.37 17.71 -20.70
CA LEU A 289 2.41 18.72 -20.48
C LEU A 289 1.76 20.06 -20.12
N GLU A 290 1.13 20.11 -18.94
CA GLU A 290 0.26 21.20 -18.49
C GLU A 290 0.93 22.59 -18.49
N LEU A 291 2.25 22.67 -18.27
CA LEU A 291 2.94 23.95 -18.03
C LEU A 291 4.39 23.94 -18.52
N SER A 292 4.65 23.49 -19.76
CA SER A 292 6.04 23.35 -20.26
C SER A 292 6.89 24.62 -20.09
N LEU A 293 6.31 25.80 -20.28
CA LEU A 293 7.01 27.09 -20.11
C LEU A 293 7.28 27.43 -18.64
N LEU A 294 6.29 27.39 -17.75
CA LEU A 294 6.48 27.75 -16.35
C LEU A 294 7.34 26.71 -15.60
N THR A 295 7.15 25.42 -15.88
CA THR A 295 8.03 24.37 -15.35
C THR A 295 9.47 24.54 -15.84
N THR A 296 9.70 24.90 -17.11
CA THR A 296 11.05 25.20 -17.63
C THR A 296 11.66 26.45 -16.96
N ILE A 297 10.88 27.51 -16.75
CA ILE A 297 11.35 28.74 -16.09
C ILE A 297 11.75 28.46 -14.63
N PHE A 298 10.91 27.79 -13.86
CA PHE A 298 11.20 27.50 -12.45
C PHE A 298 12.26 26.39 -12.26
N SER A 299 12.33 25.40 -13.16
CA SER A 299 13.37 24.35 -13.13
C SER A 299 14.74 24.81 -13.63
N ASN A 300 14.79 25.88 -14.43
CA ASN A 300 16.06 26.57 -14.75
C ASN A 300 16.51 27.49 -13.61
N ALA A 301 15.56 28.11 -12.88
CA ALA A 301 15.84 28.96 -11.72
C ALA A 301 16.26 28.17 -10.46
N THR A 302 15.85 26.91 -10.34
CA THR A 302 16.26 25.99 -9.25
C THR A 302 16.72 24.66 -9.84
N PRO A 303 17.97 24.21 -9.62
CA PRO A 303 18.49 22.99 -10.24
C PRO A 303 17.93 21.74 -9.56
N VAL A 304 16.63 21.49 -9.68
CA VAL A 304 15.98 20.26 -9.19
C VAL A 304 16.28 19.10 -10.16
N VAL A 305 16.33 19.38 -11.48
CA VAL A 305 16.51 18.34 -12.51
C VAL A 305 17.98 18.16 -12.94
N ARG A 306 18.86 19.13 -12.67
CA ARG A 306 20.27 19.09 -13.14
C ARG A 306 21.17 18.16 -12.32
N ARG A 307 20.73 17.68 -11.14
CA ARG A 307 21.48 16.69 -10.35
C ARG A 307 21.40 15.26 -10.90
N SER A 308 20.42 14.95 -11.75
CA SER A 308 20.19 13.58 -12.23
C SER A 308 21.21 13.10 -13.28
N ARG A 309 21.85 14.00 -14.03
CA ARG A 309 22.93 13.61 -14.98
C ARG A 309 24.30 13.43 -14.32
N LYS A 310 24.52 13.92 -13.09
CA LYS A 310 25.75 13.67 -12.31
C LYS A 310 25.58 12.61 -11.21
N ALA A 311 24.35 12.30 -10.80
CA ALA A 311 24.05 11.22 -9.86
C ALA A 311 24.07 9.81 -10.52
N MET A 312 24.16 9.73 -11.85
CA MET A 312 24.33 8.48 -12.62
C MET A 312 25.80 7.99 -12.66
N ARG A 313 26.57 8.32 -11.63
CA ARG A 313 27.83 7.67 -11.25
C ARG A 313 27.74 7.37 -9.75
N TRP A 314 26.91 6.39 -9.39
CA TRP A 314 27.08 5.72 -8.10
C TRP A 314 28.44 5.03 -8.13
N ARG A 315 29.32 5.50 -7.24
CA ARG A 315 30.65 4.93 -7.05
C ARG A 315 30.51 3.45 -6.69
N LEU A 316 30.93 2.59 -7.61
CA LEU A 316 31.50 1.29 -7.30
C LEU A 316 32.65 1.50 -6.33
N LEU A 317 32.40 1.34 -5.03
CA LEU A 317 33.44 1.11 -4.04
C LEU A 317 33.35 -0.34 -3.57
N VAL A 318 33.69 -1.25 -4.49
CA VAL A 318 34.13 -2.58 -4.12
C VAL A 318 35.42 -2.40 -3.33
N ARG A 319 35.35 -2.53 -2.00
CA ARG A 319 36.53 -2.68 -1.15
C ARG A 319 37.25 -3.97 -1.59
N ARG A 320 38.30 -3.82 -2.40
CA ARG A 320 39.37 -4.81 -2.51
C ARG A 320 39.95 -5.03 -1.12
N VAL A 321 39.87 -6.26 -0.62
CA VAL A 321 40.70 -6.74 0.48
C VAL A 321 42.08 -7.05 -0.11
N PRO A 322 43.17 -6.38 0.29
CA PRO A 322 44.51 -6.80 -0.10
C PRO A 322 44.94 -7.97 0.78
N GLY A 323 45.35 -9.05 0.14
CA GLY A 323 45.91 -10.22 0.79
C GLY A 323 47.16 -9.88 1.61
N ILE A 324 47.25 -10.49 2.78
CA ILE A 324 48.48 -10.57 3.58
C ILE A 324 49.15 -11.89 3.19
N ARG A 325 50.27 -11.80 2.48
CA ARG A 325 51.34 -12.80 2.55
C ARG A 325 52.47 -12.18 3.37
N LYS A 326 52.75 -12.75 4.53
CA LYS A 326 54.06 -13.33 4.88
C LYS A 326 53.84 -14.35 5.98
#